data_AF-A0AAU5WF34-F1
#
_entry.id   AF-A0AAU5WF34-F1
#
_cell.length_a   1.000
_cell.length_b   1.000
_cell.length_c   1.000
_cell.angle_alpha   90.00
_cell.angle_beta   90.00
_cell.angle_gamma   90.00
#
_symmetry.space_group_name_H-M   'P 1'
#
loop_
_entity.id
_entity.type
_entity.pdbx_description
1 polymer ?
#
loop_
_entity_poly.entity_id
_entity_poly.type
_entity_poly.pdbx_seq_one_letter_code
_entity_poly.pdbx_strand_id
1 'polypeptide(L)'
;MFPLVEYQARLVAAYRAGFCGLPPTEELETMITADERPFTAHRVDSPRHTRQGDYFVYEHELRTKEPPCGRYRAARPGAPVLVGRV
;
A
#
# COMPACT_ATOMS: atom_id res chain seq x y z
N MET A 1 4.84 10.02 -13.57
CA MET A 1 4.22 9.31 -12.43
C MET A 1 2.97 8.52 -12.81
N PHE A 2 2.27 8.85 -13.91
CA PHE A 2 1.25 7.94 -14.44
C PHE A 2 1.92 6.65 -14.94
N PRO A 3 1.26 5.49 -14.77
CA PRO A 3 -0.08 5.24 -14.24
C PRO A 3 -0.15 5.01 -12.71
N LEU A 4 0.97 5.07 -11.98
CA LEU A 4 1.01 4.70 -10.56
C LEU A 4 0.04 5.53 -9.69
N VAL A 5 -0.06 6.82 -9.95
CA VAL A 5 -0.96 7.71 -9.19
C VAL A 5 -2.43 7.34 -9.39
N GLU A 6 -2.81 6.90 -10.59
CA GLU A 6 -4.16 6.41 -10.85
C GLU A 6 -4.45 5.13 -10.04
N TYR A 7 -3.51 4.19 -10.03
CA TYR A 7 -3.65 2.96 -9.24
C TYR A 7 -3.73 3.25 -7.73
N GLN A 8 -2.85 4.11 -7.23
CA GLN A 8 -2.90 4.56 -5.82
C GLN A 8 -4.24 5.22 -5.49
N ALA A 9 -4.74 6.10 -6.36
CA ALA A 9 -6.01 6.78 -6.13
C ALA A 9 -7.18 5.79 -6.09
N ARG A 10 -7.20 4.79 -6.99
CA ARG A 10 -8.22 3.72 -6.98
C ARG A 10 -8.16 2.90 -5.70
N LEU A 11 -6.96 2.56 -5.22
CA LEU A 11 -6.79 1.81 -3.97
C LEU A 11 -7.32 2.60 -2.77
N VAL A 12 -6.97 3.89 -2.67
CA VAL A 12 -7.47 4.77 -1.60
C VAL A 12 -8.99 4.91 -1.66
N ALA A 13 -9.57 5.04 -2.86
CA ALA A 13 -11.02 5.11 -3.01
C ALA A 13 -11.70 3.80 -2.58
N ALA A 14 -11.15 2.64 -2.98
CA ALA A 14 -11.63 1.32 -2.56
C ALA A 14 -11.54 1.12 -1.04
N TYR A 15 -10.45 1.58 -0.41
CA TYR A 15 -10.29 1.57 1.04
C TYR A 15 -11.35 2.44 1.73
N ARG A 16 -11.59 3.65 1.23
CA ARG A 16 -12.59 4.57 1.82
C ARG A 16 -14.02 4.06 1.68
N ALA A 17 -14.37 3.47 0.53
CA ALA A 17 -15.63 2.77 0.31
C ALA A 17 -15.69 1.43 1.09
N GLY A 18 -14.53 0.97 1.57
CA GLY A 18 -14.25 -0.24 2.34
C GLY A 18 -14.55 -1.53 1.59
N PHE A 19 -14.32 -1.50 0.27
CA PHE A 19 -14.02 -2.68 -0.53
C PHE A 19 -12.61 -3.23 -0.26
N CYS A 20 -11.77 -2.46 0.43
CA CYS A 20 -10.43 -2.84 0.85
C CYS A 20 -10.24 -2.50 2.34
N GLY A 21 -9.56 -3.37 3.09
CA GLY A 21 -9.12 -3.15 4.47
C GLY A 21 -7.60 -3.04 4.55
N LEU A 22 -7.11 -2.24 5.50
CA LEU A 22 -5.68 -2.18 5.84
C LEU A 22 -5.32 -3.31 6.81
N PRO A 23 -4.06 -3.76 6.82
CA PRO A 23 -3.57 -4.62 7.89
C PRO A 23 -3.59 -3.90 9.25
N PRO A 24 -3.49 -4.63 10.37
CA PRO A 24 -3.25 -4.03 11.68
C PRO A 24 -2.02 -3.12 11.68
N THR A 25 -2.02 -2.10 12.52
CA THR A 25 -0.98 -1.04 12.54
C THR A 25 0.43 -1.60 12.70
N GLU A 26 0.63 -2.56 13.61
CA GLU A 26 1.96 -3.19 13.83
C GLU A 26 2.45 -3.94 12.59
N GLU A 27 1.55 -4.63 11.89
CA GLU A 27 1.88 -5.32 10.63
C GLU A 27 2.20 -4.30 9.53
N LEU A 28 1.47 -3.19 9.47
CA LEU A 28 1.71 -2.11 8.51
C LEU A 28 3.12 -1.50 8.67
N GLU A 29 3.55 -1.22 9.90
CA GLU A 29 4.89 -0.68 10.18
C GLU A 29 6.01 -1.66 9.81
N THR A 30 5.81 -2.95 10.11
CA THR A 30 6.74 -4.01 9.68
C THR A 30 6.80 -4.08 8.15
N MET A 31 5.65 -4.04 7.46
CA MET A 31 5.60 -4.06 5.99
C MET A 31 6.31 -2.84 5.39
N ILE A 32 6.08 -1.63 5.91
CA ILE A 32 6.77 -0.41 5.46
C ILE A 32 8.29 -0.58 5.61
N THR A 33 8.75 -1.02 6.79
CA THR A 33 10.19 -1.23 7.03
C THR A 33 10.77 -2.32 6.11
N ALA A 34 10.01 -3.39 5.84
CA ALA A 34 10.45 -4.47 4.96
C ALA A 34 10.50 -4.02 3.51
N ASP A 35 9.58 -3.15 3.10
CA ASP A 35 9.53 -2.57 1.75
C ASP A 35 10.71 -1.61 1.54
N GLU A 36 11.05 -0.76 2.51
CA GLU A 36 12.16 0.20 2.36
C GLU A 36 13.51 -0.49 2.12
N ARG A 37 13.81 -1.58 2.82
CA ARG A 37 15.13 -2.26 2.78
C ARG A 37 15.68 -2.60 1.36
N PRO A 38 14.93 -3.30 0.49
CA PRO A 38 15.41 -3.67 -0.85
C PRO A 38 15.62 -2.41 -1.71
N PHE A 39 14.90 -1.29 -1.47
CA PHE A 39 15.08 -0.08 -2.29
C PHE A 39 16.15 0.86 -1.75
N THR A 40 16.57 0.81 -0.48
CA THR A 40 17.68 1.64 0.05
C THR A 40 19.05 1.01 -0.13
N ALA A 41 19.16 -0.31 -0.26
CA ALA A 41 20.45 -1.01 -0.23
C ALA A 41 21.43 -0.59 -1.35
N HIS A 42 20.94 -0.11 -2.50
CA HIS A 42 21.78 0.21 -3.67
C HIS A 42 21.75 1.71 -4.01
N ARG A 43 21.27 2.54 -3.07
CA ARG A 43 21.08 3.97 -3.27
C ARG A 43 22.05 4.75 -2.40
N VAL A 44 22.47 5.89 -2.94
CA VAL A 44 23.18 6.90 -2.16
C VAL A 44 22.22 7.42 -1.10
N ASP A 45 22.63 7.37 0.17
CA ASP A 45 21.90 7.97 1.28
C ASP A 45 21.86 9.50 1.11
N SER A 46 20.78 10.00 0.50
CA SER A 46 20.54 11.42 0.31
C SER A 46 19.05 11.74 0.41
N PRO A 47 18.68 12.99 0.76
CA PRO A 47 17.28 13.41 0.87
C PRO A 47 16.45 13.21 -0.42
N ARG A 48 17.10 13.12 -1.59
CA ARG A 48 16.43 12.86 -2.88
C ARG A 48 16.13 11.38 -3.10
N HIS A 49 16.75 10.50 -2.32
CA HIS A 49 16.70 9.06 -2.52
C HIS A 49 15.86 8.33 -1.47
N THR A 50 14.88 9.00 -0.86
CA THR A 50 13.96 8.40 0.12
C THR A 50 12.67 7.85 -0.48
N ARG A 51 12.29 8.23 -1.71
CA ARG A 51 11.01 7.83 -2.33
C ARG A 51 11.11 7.15 -3.71
N GLN A 52 12.29 6.85 -4.25
CA GLN A 52 12.41 6.15 -5.55
C GLN A 52 12.35 4.63 -5.30
N GLY A 53 11.39 4.01 -5.96
CA GLY A 53 11.29 2.56 -6.02
C GLY A 53 11.57 2.08 -7.44
N ASP A 54 11.57 0.78 -7.62
CA ASP A 54 11.54 0.17 -8.95
C ASP A 54 10.10 0.20 -9.48
N TYR A 55 9.93 0.74 -10.69
CA TYR A 55 8.62 0.92 -11.30
C TYR A 55 7.87 -0.41 -11.48
N PHE A 56 8.54 -1.44 -12.02
CA PHE A 56 7.90 -2.71 -12.37
C PHE A 56 7.54 -3.52 -11.13
N VAL A 57 8.41 -3.50 -10.12
CA VAL A 57 8.11 -4.13 -8.83
C VAL A 57 6.91 -3.46 -8.19
N TYR A 58 6.93 -2.13 -8.07
CA TYR A 58 5.85 -1.38 -7.45
C TYR A 58 4.51 -1.52 -8.20
N GLU A 59 4.54 -1.45 -9.54
CA GLU A 59 3.34 -1.62 -10.36
C GLU A 59 2.76 -3.04 -10.22
N HIS A 60 3.62 -4.06 -10.23
CA HIS A 60 3.19 -5.44 -10.09
C HIS A 60 2.47 -5.66 -8.75
N GLU A 61 3.08 -5.21 -7.65
CA GLU A 61 2.49 -5.36 -6.31
C GLU A 61 1.16 -4.62 -6.16
N LEU A 62 1.07 -3.39 -6.67
CA LEU A 62 -0.18 -2.62 -6.67
C LEU A 62 -1.31 -3.32 -7.45
N ARG A 63 -1.00 -4.05 -8.52
CA ARG A 63 -2.01 -4.72 -9.34
C ARG A 63 -2.39 -6.10 -8.82
N THR A 64 -1.43 -6.87 -8.34
CA THR A 64 -1.62 -8.31 -8.06
C THR A 64 -1.74 -8.64 -6.58
N LYS A 65 -1.12 -7.86 -5.69
CA LYS A 65 -1.08 -8.17 -4.25
C LYS A 65 -2.07 -7.34 -3.45
N GLU A 66 -2.06 -6.02 -3.61
CA GLU A 66 -2.88 -5.14 -2.76
C GLU A 66 -4.39 -5.32 -2.92
N PRO A 67 -4.97 -5.41 -4.15
CA PRO A 67 -6.42 -5.58 -4.30
C PRO A 67 -6.99 -6.86 -3.66
N PRO A 68 -6.42 -8.08 -3.89
CA PRO A 68 -6.96 -9.29 -3.28
C PRO A 68 -6.77 -9.31 -1.76
N CYS A 69 -5.59 -8.96 -1.26
CA CYS A 69 -5.32 -8.94 0.19
C CYS A 69 -6.22 -7.92 0.91
N GLY A 70 -6.43 -6.76 0.28
CA GLY A 70 -7.34 -5.73 0.73
C GLY A 70 -8.80 -6.18 0.84
N ARG A 71 -9.33 -6.84 -0.20
CA ARG A 71 -10.70 -7.40 -0.17
C ARG A 71 -10.87 -8.43 0.93
N TYR A 72 -9.89 -9.32 1.06
CA TYR A 72 -9.90 -10.34 2.10
C TYR A 72 -9.91 -9.73 3.51
N ARG A 73 -9.11 -8.68 3.76
CA ARG A 73 -9.12 -7.95 5.03
C ARG A 73 -10.44 -7.24 5.30
N ALA A 74 -11.06 -6.63 4.28
CA ALA A 74 -12.39 -6.01 4.43
C ALA A 74 -13.50 -7.01 4.76
N ALA A 75 -13.38 -8.26 4.32
CA ALA A 75 -14.35 -9.31 4.61
C ALA A 75 -14.15 -9.97 6.00
N ARG A 76 -13.02 -9.73 6.68
CA ARG A 76 -12.76 -10.32 8.01
C ARG A 76 -13.65 -9.65 9.09
N PRO A 77 -14.22 -10.44 10.02
CA PRO A 77 -14.90 -9.90 11.20
C PRO A 77 -13.96 -8.99 12.01
N GLY A 78 -14.47 -7.84 12.46
CA GLY A 78 -13.69 -6.88 13.24
C GLY A 78 -12.80 -5.94 12.42
N ALA A 79 -13.03 -5.84 11.09
CA ALA A 79 -12.36 -4.84 10.28
C ALA A 79 -12.64 -3.43 10.83
N PRO A 80 -11.62 -2.55 10.92
CA PRO A 80 -11.79 -1.22 11.48
C PRO A 80 -12.81 -0.43 10.65
N VAL A 81 -13.84 0.09 11.32
CA VAL A 81 -14.83 0.96 10.68
C VAL A 81 -14.25 2.36 10.63
N LEU A 82 -14.07 2.88 9.43
CA LEU A 82 -13.62 4.25 9.25
C LEU A 82 -14.71 5.24 9.67
N VAL A 83 -14.35 6.20 10.52
CA VAL A 83 -15.23 7.30 10.90
C VAL A 83 -15.66 8.05 9.64
N GLY A 84 -16.96 8.38 9.55
CA GLY A 84 -17.53 9.10 8.40
C GLY A 84 -17.93 8.20 7.22
N ARG A 85 -17.99 6.88 7.43
CA ARG A 85 -18.63 5.94 6.50
C ARG A 85 -20.12 5.92 6.84
N VAL A 86 -20.93 6.65 6.07
CA VAL A 86 -22.41 6.69 6.20
C VAL A 86 -22.99 5.52 5.43
#